data_AF-A0AA39VW02-F1
#
_entry.id   AF-A0AA39VW02-F1
#
_cell.length_a   1.000
_cell.length_b   1.000
_cell.length_c   1.000
_cell.angle_alpha   90.00
_cell.angle_beta   90.00
_cell.angle_gamma   90.00
#
_symmetry.space_group_name_H-M   'P 1'
#
loop_
_entity.id
_entity.type
_entity.pdbx_description
1 polymer ?
#
loop_
_entity_poly.entity_id
_entity_poly.type
_entity_poly.pdbx_seq_one_letter_code
_entity_poly.pdbx_strand_id
1 'polypeptide(L)'
;MFDFRKGPGYRFANHDFNVFLRVTRYAKKLTLCRWTFEKMICPWNFLWYSFIAVKELWWIDYLNDEELYNSDILIYFLKFCPSLEILSVTVKFSIDPESYQVLSTSTFFLEIATRLKNLKVVKLDGFRSQEDEISLAKKLKEVFSAEPKIVATTTTSNGKSLRSLVKVSELEEEEGSFGYKFVEEVKHINELCPKHPHMGL
;
A
#
# COMPACT_ATOMS: atom_id res chain seq x y z
N MET A 1 11.82 -7.02 -11.04
CA MET A 1 10.55 -6.42 -10.58
C MET A 1 9.48 -7.47 -10.83
N PHE A 2 8.65 -7.79 -9.85
CA PHE A 2 7.53 -8.71 -10.05
C PHE A 2 6.20 -7.95 -9.99
N ASP A 3 5.27 -8.30 -10.86
CA ASP A 3 3.97 -7.63 -11.02
C ASP A 3 2.83 -8.65 -11.00
N PHE A 4 2.09 -8.67 -9.90
CA PHE A 4 0.98 -9.60 -9.66
C PHE A 4 -0.39 -8.90 -9.64
N ARG A 5 -0.55 -7.78 -10.38
CA ARG A 5 -1.78 -6.97 -10.36
C ARG A 5 -3.04 -7.71 -10.81
N LYS A 6 -2.91 -8.65 -11.75
CA LYS A 6 -4.03 -9.44 -12.29
C LYS A 6 -4.28 -10.74 -11.48
N GLY A 7 -3.55 -10.92 -10.39
CA GLY A 7 -3.49 -12.21 -9.71
C GLY A 7 -2.92 -13.33 -10.57
N PRO A 8 -3.03 -14.58 -10.11
CA PRO A 8 -2.54 -15.74 -10.85
C PRO A 8 -3.28 -15.97 -12.17
N GLY A 9 -4.55 -15.58 -12.29
CA GLY A 9 -5.42 -15.99 -13.41
C GLY A 9 -5.84 -17.46 -13.38
N TYR A 10 -5.51 -18.19 -12.31
CA TYR A 10 -5.90 -19.60 -12.07
C TYR A 10 -5.94 -19.88 -10.56
N ARG A 11 -6.53 -21.03 -10.15
CA ARG A 11 -6.47 -21.48 -8.75
C ARG A 11 -5.06 -21.99 -8.45
N PHE A 12 -4.33 -21.30 -7.57
CA PHE A 12 -3.02 -21.76 -7.12
C PHE A 12 -3.09 -23.16 -6.51
N ALA A 13 -2.16 -24.03 -6.90
CA ALA A 13 -1.86 -25.26 -6.18
C ALA A 13 -0.67 -25.05 -5.23
N ASN A 14 -0.51 -25.92 -4.23
CA ASN A 14 0.47 -25.72 -3.15
C ASN A 14 1.93 -25.58 -3.63
N HIS A 15 2.27 -26.16 -4.78
CA HIS A 15 3.62 -26.10 -5.35
C HIS A 15 3.95 -24.75 -5.99
N ASP A 16 2.95 -24.05 -6.54
CA ASP A 16 3.10 -22.74 -7.16
C ASP A 16 3.51 -21.67 -6.13
N PHE A 17 3.05 -21.83 -4.89
CA PHE A 17 3.43 -20.93 -3.78
C PHE A 17 4.90 -21.01 -3.44
N ASN A 18 5.50 -22.20 -3.42
CA ASN A 18 6.92 -22.35 -3.10
C ASN A 18 7.81 -21.68 -4.15
N VAL A 19 7.40 -21.72 -5.42
CA VAL A 19 8.08 -21.02 -6.50
C VAL A 19 7.93 -19.51 -6.31
N PHE A 20 6.70 -19.03 -6.07
CA PHE A 20 6.44 -17.62 -5.79
C PHE A 20 7.30 -17.08 -4.65
N LEU A 21 7.30 -17.74 -3.48
CA LEU A 21 8.06 -17.31 -2.31
C LEU A 21 9.57 -17.29 -2.55
N ARG A 22 10.09 -18.28 -3.29
CA ARG A 22 11.52 -18.30 -3.68
C ARG A 22 11.87 -17.12 -4.58
N VAL A 23 10.98 -16.80 -5.52
CA VAL A 23 11.17 -15.74 -6.51
C VAL A 23 11.05 -14.36 -5.86
N THR A 24 10.09 -14.18 -4.94
CA THR A 24 9.89 -12.90 -4.23
C THR A 24 10.93 -12.63 -3.15
N ARG A 25 11.57 -13.67 -2.60
CA ARG A 25 12.63 -13.54 -1.57
C ARG A 25 13.76 -12.59 -1.96
N TYR A 26 14.10 -12.52 -3.25
CA TYR A 26 15.18 -11.67 -3.77
C TYR A 26 14.65 -10.41 -4.48
N ALA A 27 13.33 -10.22 -4.50
CA ALA A 27 12.72 -9.09 -5.15
C ALA A 27 12.99 -7.80 -4.37
N LYS A 28 13.68 -6.86 -5.01
CA LYS A 28 13.84 -5.49 -4.47
C LYS A 28 12.62 -4.61 -4.74
N LYS A 29 11.89 -4.90 -5.83
CA LYS A 29 10.69 -4.18 -6.27
C LYS A 29 9.56 -5.18 -6.48
N LEU A 30 8.45 -4.95 -5.78
CA LEU A 30 7.27 -5.81 -5.81
C LEU A 30 6.03 -4.97 -6.08
N THR A 31 5.21 -5.43 -7.02
CA THR A 31 3.87 -4.91 -7.27
C THR A 31 2.87 -6.02 -6.99
N LEU A 32 1.95 -5.76 -6.07
CA LEU A 32 1.04 -6.76 -5.50
C LEU A 32 -0.33 -6.12 -5.31
N CYS A 33 -1.40 -6.80 -5.72
CA CYS A 33 -2.75 -6.39 -5.35
C CYS A 33 -3.26 -7.15 -4.11
N ARG A 34 -4.14 -6.50 -3.35
CA ARG A 34 -4.73 -7.04 -2.10
C ARG A 34 -5.24 -8.46 -2.26
N TRP A 35 -6.07 -8.73 -3.26
CA TRP A 35 -6.66 -10.05 -3.47
C TRP A 35 -5.63 -11.13 -3.78
N THR A 36 -4.55 -10.77 -4.48
CA THR A 36 -3.46 -11.72 -4.74
C THR A 36 -2.77 -12.09 -3.43
N PHE A 37 -2.52 -11.12 -2.56
CA PHE A 37 -2.02 -11.39 -1.21
C PHE A 37 -2.96 -12.31 -0.44
N GLU A 38 -4.25 -11.97 -0.30
CA GLU A 38 -5.24 -12.77 0.43
C GLU A 38 -5.31 -14.23 -0.06
N LYS A 39 -5.32 -14.44 -1.38
CA LYS A 39 -5.34 -15.77 -2.03
C LYS A 39 -4.05 -16.57 -1.84
N MET A 40 -2.90 -15.90 -1.78
CA MET A 40 -1.61 -16.59 -1.74
C MET A 40 -1.14 -16.96 -0.34
N ILE A 41 -1.65 -16.26 0.68
CA ILE A 41 -0.97 -16.19 1.96
C ILE A 41 -1.82 -16.74 3.11
N CYS A 42 -3.13 -16.80 2.94
CA CYS A 42 -3.99 -17.48 3.91
C CYS A 42 -4.10 -18.97 3.55
N PRO A 43 -3.48 -19.92 4.32
CA PRO A 43 -3.19 -19.83 5.75
C PRO A 43 -1.79 -20.34 6.17
N TRP A 44 -0.68 -19.84 5.63
CA TRP A 44 0.67 -20.36 5.98
C TRP A 44 1.64 -19.36 6.63
N ASN A 45 2.08 -19.71 7.84
CA ASN A 45 3.06 -19.02 8.68
C ASN A 45 4.50 -18.93 8.08
N PHE A 46 4.73 -19.36 6.84
CA PHE A 46 6.07 -19.47 6.24
C PHE A 46 6.55 -18.19 5.52
N LEU A 47 5.80 -17.09 5.63
CA LEU A 47 6.00 -15.89 4.81
C LEU A 47 7.03 -14.91 5.36
N TRP A 48 7.42 -15.07 6.61
CA TRP A 48 8.31 -14.16 7.34
C TRP A 48 9.68 -13.92 6.67
N TYR A 49 10.14 -14.82 5.82
CA TYR A 49 11.40 -14.66 5.08
C TYR A 49 11.26 -14.22 3.63
N SER A 50 10.05 -14.14 3.08
CA SER A 50 9.86 -14.06 1.62
C SER A 50 9.89 -12.64 1.06
N PHE A 51 9.86 -11.61 1.91
CA PHE A 51 9.82 -10.21 1.47
C PHE A 51 10.90 -9.32 2.12
N ILE A 52 11.89 -9.94 2.76
CA ILE A 52 12.96 -9.24 3.48
C ILE A 52 13.80 -8.30 2.59
N ALA A 53 13.90 -8.60 1.29
CA ALA A 53 14.68 -7.82 0.33
C ALA A 53 13.89 -6.69 -0.35
N VAL A 54 12.57 -6.63 -0.13
CA VAL A 54 11.70 -5.64 -0.78
C VAL A 54 12.03 -4.25 -0.23
N LYS A 55 12.45 -3.37 -1.13
CA LYS A 55 12.74 -1.96 -0.88
C LYS A 55 11.66 -1.04 -1.44
N GLU A 56 10.97 -1.48 -2.48
CA GLU A 56 9.92 -0.72 -3.15
C GLU A 56 8.69 -1.62 -3.32
N LEU A 57 7.57 -1.22 -2.72
CA LEU A 57 6.29 -1.92 -2.79
C LEU A 57 5.24 -1.05 -3.48
N TRP A 58 4.58 -1.62 -4.47
CA TRP A 58 3.40 -1.07 -5.13
C TRP A 58 2.20 -1.92 -4.75
N TRP A 59 1.44 -1.46 -3.77
CA TRP A 59 0.21 -2.08 -3.32
C TRP A 59 -0.98 -1.53 -4.10
N ILE A 60 -1.80 -2.42 -4.66
CA ILE A 60 -3.00 -2.03 -5.38
C ILE A 60 -4.22 -2.64 -4.70
N ASP A 61 -5.15 -1.78 -4.31
CA ASP A 61 -6.43 -2.19 -3.78
C ASP A 61 -7.53 -1.97 -4.81
N TYR A 62 -8.43 -2.94 -4.91
CA TYR A 62 -9.59 -2.86 -5.77
C TYR A 62 -10.81 -2.89 -4.86
N LEU A 63 -11.49 -1.76 -4.77
CA LEU A 63 -12.68 -1.60 -3.96
C LEU A 63 -13.91 -1.59 -4.86
N ASN A 64 -15.00 -2.13 -4.34
CA ASN A 64 -16.31 -1.88 -4.90
C ASN A 64 -16.78 -0.48 -4.51
N ASP A 65 -17.76 0.04 -5.26
CA ASP A 65 -18.20 1.42 -5.02
C ASP A 65 -18.84 1.66 -3.64
N GLU A 66 -19.25 0.60 -2.95
CA GLU A 66 -19.84 0.65 -1.62
C GLU A 66 -18.85 0.26 -0.51
N GLU A 67 -17.64 -0.22 -0.85
CA GLU A 67 -16.65 -0.69 0.12
C GLU A 67 -15.77 0.46 0.64
N LEU A 68 -15.62 0.54 1.97
CA LEU A 68 -14.66 1.44 2.61
C LEU A 68 -13.26 0.83 2.55
N TYR A 69 -12.25 1.67 2.34
CA TYR A 69 -10.87 1.20 2.30
C TYR A 69 -10.42 0.63 3.65
N ASN A 70 -10.14 -0.67 3.68
CA ASN A 70 -9.56 -1.34 4.84
C ASN A 70 -8.04 -1.54 4.66
N SER A 71 -7.27 -0.78 5.42
CA SER A 71 -5.81 -0.82 5.42
C SER A 71 -5.19 -1.98 6.21
N ASP A 72 -5.96 -2.75 6.99
CA ASP A 72 -5.41 -3.73 7.94
C ASP A 72 -4.57 -4.81 7.25
N ILE A 73 -4.97 -5.21 6.05
CA ILE A 73 -4.30 -6.25 5.26
C ILE A 73 -2.97 -5.74 4.71
N LEU A 74 -2.94 -4.50 4.23
CA LEU A 74 -1.70 -3.83 3.85
C LEU A 74 -0.77 -3.72 5.07
N ILE A 75 -1.28 -3.21 6.19
CA ILE A 75 -0.51 -3.04 7.43
C ILE A 75 0.07 -4.38 7.88
N TYR A 76 -0.70 -5.45 7.81
CA TYR A 76 -0.25 -6.80 8.10
C TYR A 76 0.88 -7.25 7.15
N PHE A 77 0.72 -7.01 5.84
CA PHE A 77 1.75 -7.37 4.85
C PHE A 77 3.07 -6.63 5.08
N LEU A 78 3.01 -5.34 5.46
CA LEU A 78 4.19 -4.52 5.67
C LEU A 78 5.12 -5.07 6.75
N LYS A 79 4.58 -5.79 7.75
CA LYS A 79 5.39 -6.47 8.79
C LYS A 79 6.39 -7.47 8.21
N PHE A 80 6.18 -7.97 7.00
CA PHE A 80 7.10 -8.88 6.32
C PHE A 80 8.16 -8.17 5.47
N CYS A 81 8.12 -6.84 5.39
CA CYS A 81 8.99 -6.02 4.54
C CYS A 81 9.91 -5.10 5.38
N PRO A 82 10.85 -5.64 6.21
CA PRO A 82 11.73 -4.85 7.08
C PRO A 82 12.63 -3.85 6.35
N SER A 83 12.95 -4.12 5.09
CA SER A 83 13.83 -3.28 4.26
C SER A 83 13.06 -2.25 3.42
N LEU A 84 11.75 -2.09 3.61
CA LEU A 84 10.93 -1.24 2.76
C LEU A 84 11.32 0.23 2.90
N GLU A 85 11.61 0.87 1.77
CA GLU A 85 12.00 2.28 1.68
C GLU A 85 10.91 3.13 1.02
N ILE A 86 10.20 2.57 0.03
CA ILE A 86 9.18 3.25 -0.75
C ILE A 86 7.91 2.41 -0.76
N LEU A 87 6.80 3.00 -0.32
CA LEU A 87 5.47 2.42 -0.42
C LEU A 87 4.62 3.26 -1.38
N SER A 88 4.05 2.63 -2.41
CA SER A 88 3.02 3.22 -3.26
C SER A 88 1.72 2.45 -3.07
N VAL A 89 0.67 3.14 -2.66
CA VAL A 89 -0.68 2.59 -2.50
C VAL A 89 -1.57 3.21 -3.57
N THR A 90 -2.21 2.38 -4.37
CA THR A 90 -3.18 2.81 -5.38
C THR A 90 -4.50 2.12 -5.12
N VAL A 91 -5.53 2.90 -4.86
CA VAL A 91 -6.91 2.41 -4.77
C VAL A 91 -7.58 2.58 -6.14
N LYS A 92 -8.25 1.52 -6.61
CA LYS A 92 -9.03 1.52 -7.85
C LYS A 92 -10.45 1.07 -7.54
N PHE A 93 -11.42 1.70 -8.18
CA PHE A 93 -12.82 1.29 -8.10
C PHE A 93 -13.18 0.42 -9.29
N SER A 94 -13.72 -0.78 -9.05
CA SER A 94 -14.13 -1.73 -10.08
C SER A 94 -15.62 -2.02 -9.97
N ILE A 95 -16.31 -2.03 -11.10
CA ILE A 95 -17.74 -2.35 -11.22
C ILE A 95 -17.97 -3.88 -11.30
N ASP A 96 -16.91 -4.66 -11.60
CA ASP A 96 -17.00 -6.11 -11.74
C ASP A 96 -16.27 -6.85 -10.59
N PRO A 97 -16.94 -7.08 -9.45
CA PRO A 97 -16.45 -7.95 -8.39
C PRO A 97 -16.55 -9.44 -8.75
N GLU A 98 -17.28 -9.83 -9.81
CA GLU A 98 -17.47 -11.24 -10.17
C GLU A 98 -16.17 -11.89 -10.65
N SER A 99 -15.27 -11.11 -11.25
CA SER A 99 -13.94 -11.58 -11.64
C SER A 99 -13.00 -11.90 -10.46
N TYR A 100 -13.34 -11.45 -9.23
CA TYR A 100 -12.49 -11.61 -8.03
C TYR A 100 -13.27 -12.10 -6.80
N GLN A 101 -14.40 -12.81 -6.99
CA GLN A 101 -15.28 -13.32 -5.91
C GLN A 101 -14.52 -14.00 -4.76
N VAL A 102 -14.23 -13.25 -3.72
CA VAL A 102 -13.69 -13.75 -2.47
C VAL A 102 -14.13 -12.82 -1.36
N LEU A 103 -14.93 -13.35 -0.43
CA LEU A 103 -15.18 -12.70 0.84
C LEU A 103 -13.88 -12.77 1.66
N SER A 104 -13.44 -11.65 2.23
CA SER A 104 -12.30 -11.59 3.15
C SER A 104 -12.63 -12.41 4.40
N THR A 105 -12.24 -13.69 4.44
CA THR A 105 -12.57 -14.64 5.54
C THR A 105 -11.45 -14.83 6.55
N SER A 106 -10.33 -14.11 6.43
CA SER A 106 -9.10 -14.41 7.18
C SER A 106 -8.92 -13.52 8.41
N THR A 107 -8.89 -14.15 9.59
CA THR A 107 -8.39 -13.55 10.84
C THR A 107 -6.86 -13.65 10.85
N PHE A 108 -6.18 -12.50 10.86
CA PHE A 108 -4.72 -12.43 10.82
C PHE A 108 -4.13 -12.51 12.24
N PHE A 109 -3.41 -13.59 12.54
CA PHE A 109 -2.68 -13.73 13.80
C PHE A 109 -1.18 -13.70 13.52
N LEU A 110 -0.56 -12.54 13.70
CA LEU A 110 0.89 -12.48 13.90
C LEU A 110 1.32 -11.21 14.65
N GLU A 111 1.80 -11.42 15.87
CA GLU A 111 2.57 -10.44 16.64
C GLU A 111 4.01 -10.37 16.10
N ILE A 112 4.22 -9.68 14.98
CA ILE A 112 5.55 -9.13 14.68
C ILE A 112 5.56 -7.72 15.27
N ALA A 113 6.12 -7.61 16.48
CA ALA A 113 6.18 -6.39 17.29
C ALA A 113 7.38 -5.49 16.97
N THR A 114 7.97 -5.59 15.78
CA THR A 114 9.11 -4.75 15.38
C THR A 114 8.65 -3.63 14.48
N ARG A 115 8.76 -2.39 14.98
CA ARG A 115 8.54 -1.20 14.15
C ARG A 115 9.56 -1.17 13.01
N LEU A 116 9.05 -0.96 11.79
CA LEU A 116 9.84 -0.94 10.57
C LEU A 116 10.60 0.39 10.47
N LYS A 117 11.87 0.37 10.08
CA LYS A 117 12.76 1.55 10.26
C LYS A 117 13.09 2.33 8.99
N ASN A 118 12.92 1.69 7.83
CA ASN A 118 13.55 2.16 6.59
C ASN A 118 12.63 2.95 5.66
N LEU A 119 11.35 3.08 5.99
CA LEU A 119 10.37 3.73 5.12
C LEU A 119 10.64 5.23 5.06
N LYS A 120 10.90 5.70 3.84
CA LYS A 120 11.23 7.10 3.55
C LYS A 120 10.08 7.83 2.88
N VAL A 121 9.36 7.14 1.99
CA VAL A 121 8.32 7.75 1.16
C VAL A 121 7.08 6.86 1.10
N VAL A 122 5.91 7.48 1.25
CA VAL A 122 4.60 6.88 0.99
C VAL A 122 3.90 7.70 -0.09
N LYS A 123 3.45 7.03 -1.13
CA LYS A 123 2.63 7.61 -2.19
C LYS A 123 1.22 7.05 -2.13
N LEU A 124 0.23 7.91 -2.13
CA LEU A 124 -1.20 7.55 -2.15
C LEU A 124 -1.81 8.02 -3.48
N ASP A 125 -2.56 7.16 -4.16
CA ASP A 125 -3.29 7.50 -5.39
C ASP A 125 -4.67 6.84 -5.39
N GLY A 126 -5.66 7.54 -5.95
CA GLY A 126 -7.00 6.99 -6.18
C GLY A 126 -7.93 6.87 -4.96
N PHE A 127 -7.59 7.48 -3.82
CA PHE A 127 -8.48 7.56 -2.67
C PHE A 127 -9.67 8.51 -2.94
N ARG A 128 -10.83 8.22 -2.34
CA ARG A 128 -12.06 9.04 -2.48
C ARG A 128 -12.08 10.26 -1.59
N SER A 129 -11.44 10.16 -0.43
CA SER A 129 -11.51 11.15 0.63
C SER A 129 -10.11 11.41 1.18
N GLN A 130 -9.87 12.63 1.67
CA GLN A 130 -8.61 12.95 2.35
C GLN A 130 -8.53 12.25 3.70
N GLU A 131 -9.69 12.00 4.30
CA GLU A 131 -9.88 11.32 5.57
C GLU A 131 -9.31 9.89 5.52
N ASP A 132 -9.56 9.16 4.42
CA ASP A 132 -9.00 7.81 4.22
C ASP A 132 -7.46 7.84 4.08
N GLU A 133 -6.93 8.84 3.36
CA GLU A 133 -5.49 9.03 3.21
C GLU A 133 -4.82 9.34 4.56
N ILE A 134 -5.43 10.23 5.36
CA ILE A 134 -4.98 10.59 6.71
C ILE A 134 -5.08 9.40 7.66
N SER A 135 -6.17 8.62 7.57
CA SER A 135 -6.37 7.41 8.38
C SER A 135 -5.27 6.37 8.12
N LEU A 136 -4.94 6.11 6.85
CA LEU A 136 -3.83 5.24 6.48
C LEU A 136 -2.48 5.81 6.96
N ALA A 137 -2.25 7.11 6.78
CA ALA A 137 -1.04 7.77 7.25
C ALA A 137 -0.81 7.58 8.77
N LYS A 138 -1.88 7.68 9.57
CA LYS A 138 -1.82 7.43 11.03
C LYS A 138 -1.43 5.99 11.34
N LYS A 139 -2.11 5.01 10.74
CA LYS A 139 -1.78 3.59 10.93
C LYS A 139 -0.34 3.27 10.52
N LEU A 140 0.15 3.88 9.44
CA LEU A 140 1.55 3.71 9.03
C LEU A 140 2.53 4.28 10.07
N LYS A 141 2.23 5.41 10.71
CA LYS A 141 3.07 5.96 11.79
C LYS A 141 3.17 5.07 13.01
N GLU A 142 2.13 4.29 13.31
CA GLU A 142 2.17 3.30 14.39
C GLU A 142 3.11 2.13 14.06
N VAL A 143 3.16 1.73 12.79
CA VAL A 143 3.94 0.58 12.32
C VAL A 143 5.41 0.93 12.07
N PHE A 144 5.70 2.15 11.62
CA PHE A 144 7.07 2.58 11.27
C PHE A 144 7.67 3.47 12.36
N SER A 145 8.97 3.29 12.64
CA SER A 145 9.70 4.15 13.59
C SER A 145 10.09 5.50 13.01
N ALA A 146 10.39 5.53 11.70
CA ALA A 146 10.69 6.76 10.98
C ALA A 146 9.38 7.42 10.53
N GLU A 147 9.36 8.76 10.51
CA GLU A 147 8.26 9.50 9.91
C GLU A 147 8.51 9.61 8.39
N PRO A 148 7.76 8.88 7.55
CA PRO A 148 7.96 8.93 6.11
C PRO A 148 7.39 10.23 5.54
N LYS A 149 7.95 10.70 4.42
CA LYS A 149 7.31 11.72 3.60
C LYS A 149 6.09 11.11 2.92
N ILE A 150 4.89 11.61 3.23
CA ILE A 150 3.64 11.13 2.64
C ILE A 150 3.16 12.11 1.58
N VAL A 151 2.99 11.63 0.36
CA VAL A 151 2.46 12.39 -0.77
C VAL A 151 1.23 11.70 -1.33
N ALA A 152 0.25 12.48 -1.75
CA ALA A 152 -0.95 11.99 -2.42
C ALA A 152 -1.09 12.66 -3.78
N THR A 153 -1.64 11.93 -4.75
CA THR A 153 -1.99 12.49 -6.06
C THR A 153 -3.46 12.85 -6.12
N THR A 154 -3.75 14.05 -6.60
CA THR A 154 -5.10 14.51 -6.91
C THR A 154 -5.25 14.66 -8.41
N THR A 155 -6.41 14.27 -8.94
CA THR A 155 -6.73 14.53 -10.34
C THR A 155 -7.50 15.85 -10.39
N THR A 156 -6.89 16.88 -10.96
CA THR A 156 -7.53 18.18 -11.21
C THR A 156 -7.83 18.33 -12.71
N SER A 157 -8.61 19.35 -13.08
CA SER A 157 -8.91 19.67 -14.49
C SER A 157 -7.66 19.91 -15.34
N ASN A 158 -6.54 20.27 -14.71
CA ASN A 158 -5.26 20.58 -15.35
C ASN A 158 -4.28 19.39 -15.36
N GLY A 159 -4.71 18.21 -14.90
CA GLY A 159 -3.89 16.98 -14.84
C GLY A 159 -3.72 16.45 -13.42
N LYS A 160 -2.70 15.59 -13.22
CA LYS A 160 -2.38 15.07 -11.88
C LYS A 160 -1.55 16.08 -11.11
N SER A 161 -2.06 16.58 -9.98
CA SER A 161 -1.35 17.41 -9.01
C SER A 161 -0.85 16.56 -7.85
N LEU A 162 0.18 17.05 -7.14
CA LEU A 162 0.78 16.40 -5.99
C LEU A 162 0.50 17.25 -4.73
N ARG A 163 0.14 16.57 -3.65
CA ARG A 163 0.01 17.19 -2.33
C ARG A 163 0.81 16.42 -1.30
N SER A 164 1.46 17.11 -0.38
CA SER A 164 2.20 16.51 0.73
C SER A 164 1.41 16.63 2.02
N LEU A 165 1.42 15.59 2.84
CA LEU A 165 0.87 15.66 4.20
C LEU A 165 1.83 16.47 5.08
N VAL A 166 1.32 17.48 5.76
CA VAL A 166 2.09 18.35 6.66
C VAL A 166 1.40 18.40 8.02
N LYS A 167 2.19 18.44 9.10
CA LYS A 167 1.66 18.63 10.45
C LYS A 167 1.15 20.08 10.60
N VAL A 168 -0.08 20.23 11.05
CA VAL A 168 -0.66 21.53 11.42
C VAL A 168 -0.17 21.89 12.83
N SER A 169 0.28 23.12 13.02
CA SER A 169 0.69 23.60 14.34
C SER A 169 -0.50 23.68 15.29
N GLU A 170 -0.27 23.38 16.58
CA GLU A 170 -1.28 23.35 17.65
C GLU A 170 -2.11 24.65 17.79
N LEU A 171 -1.64 25.76 17.22
CA LEU A 171 -2.34 27.06 17.21
C LEU A 171 -3.48 27.16 16.18
N GLU A 172 -3.60 26.21 15.24
CA GLU A 172 -4.66 26.15 14.22
C GLU A 172 -5.64 24.97 14.46
N GLU A 173 -5.56 24.30 15.61
CA GLU A 173 -6.44 23.18 15.94
C GLU A 173 -7.84 23.70 16.32
N GLU A 174 -8.78 23.65 15.37
CA GLU A 174 -10.21 23.65 15.71
C GLU A 174 -10.54 22.37 16.47
N GLU A 175 -11.40 22.43 17.50
CA GLU A 175 -11.77 21.26 18.30
C GLU A 175 -12.32 20.13 17.39
N GLY A 176 -11.56 19.04 17.25
CA GLY A 176 -11.89 17.90 16.38
C GLY A 176 -11.13 17.84 15.05
N SER A 177 -10.35 18.88 14.72
CA SER A 177 -9.45 18.93 13.57
C SER A 177 -8.21 18.07 13.80
N PHE A 178 -7.91 17.19 12.85
CA PHE A 178 -6.68 16.41 12.89
C PHE A 178 -5.50 17.35 12.63
N GLY A 179 -4.45 17.26 13.47
CA GLY A 179 -3.21 18.04 13.33
C GLY A 179 -2.38 17.74 12.05
N TYR A 180 -3.01 17.32 10.95
CA TYR A 180 -2.41 17.11 9.64
C TYR A 180 -3.34 17.61 8.54
N LYS A 181 -2.76 18.32 7.56
CA LYS A 181 -3.44 18.74 6.33
C LYS A 181 -2.57 18.48 5.12
N PHE A 182 -3.19 18.32 3.96
CA PHE A 182 -2.46 18.24 2.70
C PHE A 182 -2.22 19.64 2.14
N VAL A 183 -1.00 19.89 1.67
CA VAL A 183 -0.60 21.14 1.01
C VAL A 183 -0.08 20.79 -0.40
N GLU A 184 -0.44 21.59 -1.41
CA GLU A 184 0.04 21.38 -2.78
C GLU A 184 1.57 21.48 -2.87
N GLU A 185 2.19 20.54 -3.58
CA GLU A 185 3.62 20.55 -3.88
C GLU A 185 3.88 21.00 -5.32
N VAL A 186 4.83 21.93 -5.47
CA VAL A 186 5.26 22.46 -6.79
C VAL A 186 6.26 21.52 -7.50
N LYS A 187 6.70 20.44 -6.85
CA LYS A 187 7.75 19.54 -7.40
C LYS A 187 7.17 18.48 -8.34
N HIS A 188 7.94 18.12 -9.37
CA HIS A 188 7.57 17.07 -10.31
C HIS A 188 7.55 15.69 -9.63
N ILE A 189 6.45 14.94 -9.85
CA ILE A 189 6.19 13.62 -9.28
C ILE A 189 7.31 12.58 -9.53
N ASN A 190 8.06 12.77 -10.63
CA ASN A 190 9.12 11.87 -11.08
C ASN A 190 10.43 12.04 -10.29
N GLU A 191 10.61 13.18 -9.62
CA GLU A 191 11.81 13.46 -8.80
C GLU A 191 11.70 12.81 -7.41
N LEU A 192 10.48 12.68 -6.89
CA LEU A 192 10.22 12.07 -5.59
C LEU A 192 10.04 10.55 -5.68
N CYS A 193 9.56 10.05 -6.82
CA CYS A 193 9.30 8.62 -7.04
C CYS A 193 9.55 8.23 -8.51
N PRO A 194 10.23 7.11 -8.77
CA PRO A 194 10.37 6.60 -10.12
C PRO A 194 9.01 6.22 -10.71
N LYS A 195 8.81 6.49 -12.01
CA LYS A 195 7.61 6.05 -12.74
C LYS A 195 7.49 4.52 -12.66
N HIS A 196 6.31 4.01 -12.36
CA HIS A 196 6.07 2.57 -12.50
C HIS A 196 6.20 2.20 -13.97
N PRO A 197 6.93 1.12 -14.33
CA PRO A 197 7.08 0.71 -15.72
C PRO A 197 5.74 0.34 -16.40
N HIS A 198 4.71 0.03 -15.62
CA HIS A 198 3.42 -0.45 -16.13
C HIS A 198 2.18 0.33 -15.65
N MET A 199 2.34 1.52 -15.07
CA MET A 199 1.22 2.43 -14.72
C MET A 199 1.22 3.71 -15.58
N GLY A 200 2.00 3.72 -16.67
CA GLY A 200 2.06 4.80 -17.66
C GLY A 200 1.37 4.42 -18.98
N LEU A 201 0.25 3.71 -18.90
CA LEU A 201 -0.66 3.43 -20.01
C LEU A 201 -2.08 3.80 -19.56
#